data_AF-A0A1F7QQD4-F1
#
_entry.id   AF-A0A1F7QQD4-F1
#
_cell.length_a   1.000
_cell.length_b   1.000
_cell.length_c   1.000
_cell.angle_alpha   90.00
_cell.angle_beta   90.00
_cell.angle_gamma   90.00
#
_symmetry.space_group_name_H-M   'P 1'
#
loop_
_entity.id
_entity.type
_entity.pdbx_description
1 polymer ?
#
loop_
_entity_poly.entity_id
_entity_poly.type
_entity_poly.pdbx_seq_one_letter_code
_entity_poly.pdbx_strand_id
1 'polypeptide(L)'
;MKEIIWVFGTSSAVGKKTFCDYITNKPTDKLLADLHLENKKLVVSKISIEITAQFYGDQTEQKRLAISAEVSQLLKTNDVVFIKWQYLDMDKGVFNKVHDMNPECAVRIILITANSEVSATRLSQKSWWQQGYFHDDPLIFVENEQKMVEEVIPKLKKKYPVTIVESNPDYNFTCHLL
;
A
#
# COMPACT_ATOMS: atom_id res chain seq x y z
N MET A 1 4.24 15.01 15.58
CA MET A 1 2.86 14.51 15.35
C MET A 1 2.99 13.13 14.74
N LYS A 2 2.16 12.17 15.15
CA LYS A 2 2.23 10.81 14.59
C LYS A 2 1.43 10.71 13.29
N GLU A 3 1.88 9.86 12.38
CA GLU A 3 1.26 9.65 11.07
C GLU A 3 0.94 8.19 10.80
N ILE A 4 -0.19 7.97 10.15
CA ILE A 4 -0.57 6.71 9.54
C ILE A 4 -0.54 6.91 8.03
N ILE A 5 0.27 6.10 7.34
CA ILE A 5 0.43 6.17 5.90
C ILE A 5 -0.08 4.89 5.27
N TRP A 6 -1.16 5.00 4.51
CA TRP A 6 -1.64 3.89 3.70
C TRP A 6 -0.90 3.85 2.36
N VAL A 7 -0.25 2.71 2.08
CA VAL A 7 0.44 2.47 0.81
C VAL A 7 -0.51 1.76 -0.15
N PHE A 8 -1.19 2.56 -0.95
CA PHE A 8 -2.03 2.11 -2.06
C PHE A 8 -1.16 1.80 -3.28
N GLY A 9 -1.76 1.11 -4.24
CA GLY A 9 -1.06 0.81 -5.48
C GLY A 9 -2.05 0.50 -6.58
N THR A 10 -1.81 1.03 -7.77
CA THR A 10 -2.74 0.92 -8.90
C THR A 10 -2.95 -0.50 -9.40
N SER A 11 -2.06 -1.44 -9.05
CA SER A 11 -2.27 -2.88 -9.22
C SER A 11 -1.62 -3.69 -8.09
N SER A 12 -1.87 -4.99 -8.07
CA SER A 12 -1.22 -5.98 -7.20
C SER A 12 0.29 -6.09 -7.43
N ALA A 13 0.80 -5.68 -8.60
CA ALA A 13 2.20 -5.84 -9.02
C ALA A 13 3.03 -4.54 -9.10
N VAL A 14 2.47 -3.39 -8.70
CA VAL A 14 3.19 -2.10 -8.65
C VAL A 14 4.30 -1.98 -7.61
N GLY A 15 4.53 -2.99 -6.76
CA GLY A 15 5.65 -2.98 -5.81
C GLY A 15 5.37 -2.39 -4.43
N LYS A 16 4.10 -2.37 -3.97
CA LYS A 16 3.74 -1.88 -2.62
C LYS A 16 4.58 -2.47 -1.49
N LYS A 17 4.77 -3.80 -1.48
CA LYS A 17 5.61 -4.49 -0.47
C LYS A 17 7.06 -4.02 -0.55
N THR A 18 7.62 -3.98 -1.76
CA THR A 18 8.99 -3.52 -2.00
C THR A 18 9.18 -2.09 -1.52
N PHE A 19 8.21 -1.20 -1.76
CA PHE A 19 8.23 0.17 -1.23
C PHE A 19 8.25 0.19 0.29
N CYS A 20 7.35 -0.55 0.95
CA CYS A 20 7.31 -0.64 2.41
C CYS A 20 8.63 -1.16 3.00
N ASP A 21 9.21 -2.21 2.40
CA ASP A 21 10.51 -2.75 2.85
C ASP A 21 11.63 -1.74 2.61
N TYR A 22 11.61 -1.02 1.48
CA TYR A 22 12.62 -0.03 1.13
C TYR A 22 12.60 1.18 2.07
N ILE A 23 11.42 1.78 2.27
CA ILE A 23 11.25 3.05 3.00
C ILE A 23 11.68 2.93 4.48
N THR A 24 11.57 1.74 5.09
CA THR A 24 11.95 1.55 6.49
C THR A 24 13.36 1.02 6.70
N ASN A 25 13.99 0.41 5.69
CA ASN A 25 15.30 -0.22 5.86
C ASN A 25 16.43 0.55 5.19
N LYS A 26 16.23 1.04 3.97
CA LYS A 26 17.28 1.67 3.15
C LYS A 26 16.72 2.81 2.27
N PRO A 27 15.94 3.76 2.82
CA PRO A 27 15.45 4.88 2.02
C PRO A 27 16.60 5.79 1.58
N THR A 28 16.45 6.44 0.44
CA THR A 28 17.32 7.57 0.09
C THR A 28 16.87 8.83 0.84
N ASP A 29 17.83 9.71 1.17
CA ASP A 29 17.51 11.01 1.79
C ASP A 29 16.55 11.83 0.93
N LYS A 30 16.71 11.75 -0.40
CA LYS A 30 15.79 12.38 -1.35
C LYS A 30 14.36 11.87 -1.19
N LEU A 31 14.15 10.56 -1.12
CA LEU A 31 12.81 10.01 -0.95
C LEU A 31 12.20 10.40 0.40
N LEU A 32 13.00 10.41 1.47
CA LEU A 32 12.53 10.89 2.77
C LEU A 32 12.12 12.35 2.72
N ALA A 33 12.92 13.20 2.05
CA ALA A 33 12.61 14.61 1.88
C ALA A 33 11.34 14.86 1.04
N ASP A 34 11.24 14.19 -0.11
CA ASP A 34 10.08 14.28 -0.99
C ASP A 34 8.77 13.83 -0.28
N LEU A 35 8.88 12.93 0.70
CA LEU A 35 7.76 12.44 1.51
C LEU A 35 7.59 13.15 2.85
N HIS A 36 8.43 14.14 3.18
CA HIS A 36 8.45 14.83 4.48
C HIS A 36 8.57 13.86 5.67
N LEU A 37 9.51 12.93 5.58
CA LEU A 37 9.75 11.85 6.54
C LEU A 37 11.12 11.93 7.22
N GLU A 38 11.84 13.01 7.01
CA GLU A 38 13.16 13.23 7.59
C GLU A 38 13.09 13.18 9.12
N ASN A 39 14.06 12.51 9.74
CA ASN A 39 14.19 12.38 11.19
C ASN A 39 13.00 11.71 11.91
N LYS A 40 12.10 11.03 11.18
CA LYS A 40 10.99 10.28 11.77
C LYS A 40 11.37 8.82 11.98
N LYS A 41 10.93 8.24 13.09
CA LYS A 41 11.03 6.80 13.33
C LYS A 41 9.92 6.06 12.58
N LEU A 42 10.30 5.38 11.51
CA LEU A 42 9.39 4.71 10.58
C LEU A 42 9.22 3.23 10.93
N VAL A 43 8.01 2.70 10.78
CA VAL A 43 7.74 1.26 10.89
C VAL A 43 6.62 0.84 9.94
N VAL A 44 6.60 -0.43 9.53
CA VAL A 44 5.52 -1.02 8.73
C VAL A 44 4.69 -1.97 9.61
N SER A 45 3.36 -1.97 9.45
CA SER A 45 2.50 -3.04 9.97
C SER A 45 2.87 -4.38 9.34
N LYS A 46 3.38 -5.31 10.15
CA LYS A 46 3.78 -6.64 9.66
C LYS A 46 2.58 -7.42 9.17
N ILE A 47 1.43 -7.31 9.87
CA ILE A 47 0.19 -7.97 9.46
C ILE A 47 -0.20 -7.50 8.06
N SER A 48 -0.09 -6.20 7.76
CA SER A 48 -0.43 -5.68 6.44
C SER A 48 0.44 -6.26 5.32
N ILE A 49 1.69 -6.62 5.62
CA ILE A 49 2.67 -7.18 4.67
C ILE A 49 2.49 -8.69 4.51
N GLU A 50 2.48 -9.43 5.62
CA GLU A 50 2.51 -10.89 5.65
C GLU A 50 1.16 -11.51 5.28
N ILE A 51 0.06 -10.88 5.70
CA ILE A 51 -1.28 -11.40 5.46
C ILE A 51 -1.82 -10.79 4.18
N THR A 52 -1.64 -11.50 3.06
CA THR A 52 -2.16 -11.11 1.76
C THR A 52 -3.26 -12.09 1.37
N ALA A 53 -4.53 -11.65 1.42
CA ALA A 53 -5.61 -12.45 0.87
C ALA A 53 -5.45 -12.54 -0.65
N GLN A 54 -5.50 -13.75 -1.18
CA GLN A 54 -5.24 -14.02 -2.61
C GLN A 54 -6.51 -14.15 -3.44
N PHE A 55 -7.63 -14.49 -2.81
CA PHE A 55 -8.94 -14.66 -3.43
C PHE A 55 -10.06 -14.33 -2.43
N TYR A 56 -11.28 -14.13 -2.93
CA TYR A 56 -12.45 -13.86 -2.10
C TYR A 56 -12.82 -15.08 -1.24
N GLY A 57 -13.00 -14.88 0.07
CA GLY A 57 -13.28 -15.96 1.02
C GLY A 57 -12.03 -16.64 1.57
N ASP A 58 -10.84 -16.10 1.29
CA ASP A 58 -9.59 -16.55 1.91
C ASP A 58 -9.68 -16.39 3.44
N GLN A 59 -9.41 -17.47 4.18
CA GLN A 59 -9.47 -17.45 5.65
C GLN A 59 -8.52 -16.41 6.28
N THR A 60 -7.50 -15.98 5.54
CA THR A 60 -6.57 -14.94 5.96
C THR A 60 -7.18 -13.54 5.95
N GLU A 61 -8.32 -13.31 5.28
CA GLU A 61 -9.04 -12.02 5.29
C GLU A 61 -9.36 -11.57 6.72
N GLN A 62 -9.83 -12.47 7.57
CA GLN A 62 -10.18 -12.17 8.96
C GLN A 62 -8.98 -11.74 9.79
N LYS A 63 -7.78 -12.24 9.46
CA LYS A 63 -6.55 -11.88 10.16
C LYS A 63 -6.15 -10.42 9.91
N ARG A 64 -6.59 -9.81 8.80
CA ARG A 64 -6.33 -8.39 8.51
C ARG A 64 -7.09 -7.43 9.41
N LEU A 65 -8.17 -7.88 10.08
CA LEU A 65 -8.87 -7.05 11.08
C LEU A 65 -7.95 -6.62 12.25
N ALA A 66 -6.90 -7.41 12.52
CA ALA A 66 -5.91 -7.13 13.56
C ALA A 66 -4.95 -5.98 13.22
N ILE A 67 -4.91 -5.50 11.96
CA ILE A 67 -4.07 -4.35 11.55
C ILE A 67 -4.37 -3.13 12.43
N SER A 68 -5.65 -2.87 12.73
CA SER A 68 -6.07 -1.74 13.57
C SER A 68 -5.40 -1.72 14.95
N ALA A 69 -5.37 -2.88 15.63
CA ALA A 69 -4.71 -3.02 16.93
C ALA A 69 -3.18 -2.96 16.82
N GLU A 70 -2.59 -3.58 15.79
CA GLU A 70 -1.14 -3.52 15.56
C GLU A 70 -0.68 -2.07 15.35
N VAL A 71 -1.40 -1.30 14.54
CA VAL A 71 -1.08 0.11 14.25
C VAL A 71 -1.09 0.94 15.54
N SER A 72 -2.12 0.82 16.37
CA SER A 72 -2.16 1.53 17.67
C SER A 72 -1.00 1.17 18.58
N GLN A 73 -0.58 -0.10 18.58
CA GLN A 73 0.59 -0.52 19.36
C GLN A 73 1.90 0.03 18.79
N LEU A 74 2.09 -0.02 17.47
CA LEU A 74 3.27 0.49 16.79
C LEU A 74 3.42 2.01 16.98
N LEU A 75 2.31 2.75 16.96
CA LEU A 75 2.31 4.18 17.18
C LEU A 75 2.82 4.57 18.57
N LYS A 76 2.84 3.68 19.57
CA LYS A 76 3.38 4.03 20.91
C LYS A 76 4.86 4.40 20.88
N THR A 77 5.64 3.85 19.95
CA THR A 77 7.10 4.00 19.92
C THR A 77 7.66 4.46 18.57
N ASN A 78 6.80 4.76 17.60
CA ASN A 78 7.18 5.19 16.25
C ASN A 78 6.39 6.44 15.87
N ASP A 79 7.00 7.28 15.03
CA ASP A 79 6.37 8.50 14.54
C ASP A 79 5.44 8.21 13.36
N VAL A 80 5.77 7.21 12.55
CA VAL A 80 5.05 6.89 11.31
C VAL A 80 4.84 5.39 11.19
N VAL A 81 3.59 4.98 10.93
CA VAL A 81 3.24 3.60 10.62
C VAL A 81 2.74 3.49 9.19
N PHE A 82 3.44 2.69 8.37
CA PHE A 82 3.03 2.34 7.03
C PHE A 82 2.14 1.09 7.04
N ILE A 83 1.08 1.11 6.24
CA ILE A 83 0.15 0.00 6.08
C ILE A 83 0.05 -0.35 4.60
N LYS A 84 0.44 -1.57 4.20
CA LYS A 84 0.22 -2.05 2.83
C LYS A 84 -1.27 -2.33 2.62
N TRP A 85 -1.89 -1.51 1.79
CA TRP A 85 -3.31 -1.60 1.48
C TRP A 85 -3.65 -2.79 0.57
N GLN A 86 -4.84 -3.35 0.78
CA GLN A 86 -5.56 -4.27 -0.11
C GLN A 86 -7.03 -3.85 -0.23
N TYR A 87 -7.68 -4.18 -1.36
CA TYR A 87 -9.09 -3.87 -1.59
C TYR A 87 -10.01 -4.26 -0.42
N LEU A 88 -9.79 -5.44 0.15
CA LEU A 88 -10.58 -5.94 1.28
C LEU A 88 -10.50 -5.02 2.52
N ASP A 89 -9.45 -4.21 2.69
CA ASP A 89 -9.33 -3.32 3.84
C ASP A 89 -10.42 -2.25 3.85
N MET A 90 -10.91 -1.88 2.66
CA MET A 90 -12.07 -1.00 2.51
C MET A 90 -13.36 -1.75 2.79
N ASP A 91 -13.55 -2.92 2.18
CA ASP A 91 -14.76 -3.75 2.31
C ASP A 91 -15.02 -4.18 3.76
N LYS A 92 -13.97 -4.63 4.46
CA LYS A 92 -14.03 -5.06 5.86
C LYS A 92 -13.98 -3.90 6.86
N GLY A 93 -13.92 -2.65 6.40
CA GLY A 93 -13.86 -1.47 7.25
C GLY A 93 -12.56 -1.31 8.05
N VAL A 94 -11.49 -2.04 7.72
CA VAL A 94 -10.17 -1.94 8.38
C VAL A 94 -9.63 -0.51 8.26
N PHE A 95 -9.78 0.10 7.09
CA PHE A 95 -9.36 1.48 6.83
C PHE A 95 -9.95 2.46 7.85
N ASN A 96 -11.28 2.42 8.04
CA ASN A 96 -11.98 3.29 8.98
C ASN A 96 -11.60 2.95 10.42
N LYS A 97 -11.55 1.67 10.77
CA LYS A 97 -11.23 1.23 12.14
C LYS A 97 -9.83 1.67 12.58
N VAL A 98 -8.84 1.64 11.69
CA VAL A 98 -7.49 2.18 11.97
C VAL A 98 -7.56 3.67 12.33
N HIS A 99 -8.36 4.45 11.60
CA HIS A 99 -8.52 5.88 11.87
C HIS A 99 -9.30 6.14 13.17
N ASP A 100 -10.40 5.43 13.39
CA ASP A 100 -11.26 5.59 14.57
C ASP A 100 -10.51 5.22 15.86
N MET A 101 -9.58 4.26 15.80
CA MET A 101 -8.74 3.88 16.94
C MET A 101 -7.56 4.82 17.19
N ASN A 102 -7.23 5.71 16.26
CA ASN A 102 -6.10 6.63 16.35
C ASN A 102 -6.48 8.04 15.84
N PRO A 103 -7.52 8.67 16.43
CA PRO A 103 -8.12 9.90 15.91
C PRO A 103 -7.18 11.11 15.94
N GLU A 104 -6.14 11.08 16.79
CA GLU A 104 -5.13 12.13 16.92
C GLU A 104 -4.01 12.03 15.87
N CYS A 105 -3.92 10.93 15.14
CA CYS A 105 -2.89 10.72 14.13
C CYS A 105 -3.30 11.37 12.80
N ALA A 106 -2.34 12.05 12.15
CA ALA A 106 -2.54 12.48 10.78
C ALA A 106 -2.58 11.26 9.85
N VAL A 107 -3.49 11.27 8.87
CA VAL A 107 -3.64 10.17 7.91
C VAL A 107 -3.36 10.69 6.51
N ARG A 108 -2.48 10.00 5.78
CA ARG A 108 -2.21 10.25 4.37
C ARG A 108 -2.09 8.96 3.57
N ILE A 109 -2.13 9.10 2.26
CA ILE A 109 -2.03 7.98 1.32
C ILE A 109 -0.80 8.21 0.44
N ILE A 110 -0.02 7.15 0.25
CA ILE A 110 0.94 7.05 -0.84
C ILE A 110 0.33 6.12 -1.89
N LEU A 111 0.12 6.63 -3.10
CA LEU A 111 -0.33 5.83 -4.23
C LEU A 111 0.88 5.44 -5.09
N ILE A 112 1.24 4.16 -5.03
CA ILE A 112 2.28 3.60 -5.91
C ILE A 112 1.70 3.37 -7.31
N THR A 113 2.34 3.96 -8.32
CA THR A 113 1.98 3.81 -9.73
C THR A 113 3.11 3.11 -10.47
N ALA A 114 2.78 2.40 -11.54
CA ALA A 114 3.74 1.90 -12.51
C ALA A 114 3.02 1.76 -13.85
N ASN A 115 3.78 1.77 -14.94
CA ASN A 115 3.25 1.43 -16.26
C ASN A 115 2.57 0.04 -16.23
N SER A 116 1.45 -0.09 -16.95
CA SER A 116 0.63 -1.31 -16.95
C SER A 116 1.37 -2.52 -17.50
N GLU A 117 2.19 -2.36 -18.54
CA GLU A 117 3.02 -3.42 -19.12
C GLU A 117 4.12 -3.87 -18.15
N VAL A 118 4.75 -2.92 -17.45
CA VAL A 118 5.73 -3.22 -16.39
C VAL A 118 5.07 -4.01 -15.27
N SER A 119 3.87 -3.61 -14.85
CA SER A 119 3.10 -4.30 -13.82
C SER A 119 2.66 -5.69 -14.27
N ALA A 120 2.21 -5.85 -15.52
CA ALA A 120 1.79 -7.12 -16.09
C ALA A 120 2.97 -8.11 -16.19
N THR A 121 4.15 -7.62 -16.60
CA THR A 121 5.39 -8.41 -16.62
C THR A 121 5.78 -8.88 -15.23
N ARG A 122 5.68 -8.01 -14.21
CA ARG A 122 5.93 -8.39 -12.81
C ARG A 122 4.90 -9.37 -12.29
N LEU A 123 3.65 -9.22 -12.69
CA LEU A 123 2.54 -10.07 -12.27
C LEU A 123 2.71 -11.50 -12.79
N SER A 124 3.06 -11.66 -14.07
CA SER A 124 3.26 -12.97 -14.71
C SER A 124 4.41 -13.78 -14.09
N GLN A 125 5.35 -13.12 -13.40
CA GLN A 125 6.44 -13.75 -12.67
C GLN A 125 6.07 -14.19 -11.24
N LYS A 126 4.88 -13.84 -10.74
CA LYS A 126 4.47 -14.22 -9.37
C LYS A 126 3.98 -15.66 -9.32
N SER A 127 4.46 -16.41 -8.33
CA SER A 127 4.10 -17.82 -8.15
C SER A 127 2.60 -18.07 -8.04
N TRP A 128 1.87 -17.25 -7.27
CA TRP A 128 0.42 -17.41 -7.12
C TRP A 128 -0.35 -17.09 -8.41
N TRP A 129 0.17 -16.17 -9.24
CA TRP A 129 -0.42 -15.88 -10.55
C TRP A 129 -0.27 -17.08 -11.47
N GLN A 130 0.94 -17.65 -11.52
CA GLN A 130 1.25 -18.86 -12.30
C GLN A 130 0.46 -20.09 -11.84
N GLN A 131 -0.02 -20.13 -10.60
CA GLN A 131 -0.80 -21.24 -10.06
C GLN A 131 -2.31 -21.08 -10.31
N GLY A 132 -2.84 -19.87 -10.17
CA GLY A 132 -4.29 -19.63 -10.18
C GLY A 132 -4.85 -18.99 -11.45
N TYR A 133 -4.01 -18.31 -12.23
CA TYR A 133 -4.43 -17.38 -13.30
C TYR A 133 -3.54 -17.49 -14.55
N PHE A 134 -2.86 -18.61 -14.75
CA PHE A 134 -1.89 -18.76 -15.85
C PHE A 134 -2.51 -18.72 -17.25
N HIS A 135 -3.83 -18.87 -17.34
CA HIS A 135 -4.60 -18.72 -18.59
C HIS A 135 -5.12 -17.29 -18.82
N ASP A 136 -5.03 -16.42 -17.81
CA ASP A 136 -5.54 -15.06 -17.89
C ASP A 136 -4.48 -14.12 -18.46
N ASP A 137 -4.93 -13.05 -19.12
CA ASP A 137 -4.05 -11.99 -19.59
C ASP A 137 -3.65 -11.07 -18.42
N PRO A 138 -2.37 -11.02 -18.02
CA PRO A 138 -1.92 -10.19 -16.92
C PRO A 138 -2.10 -8.69 -17.18
N LEU A 139 -2.11 -8.24 -18.44
CA LEU A 139 -2.35 -6.84 -18.79
C LEU A 139 -3.81 -6.46 -18.53
N ILE A 140 -4.75 -7.27 -19.01
CA ILE A 140 -6.19 -7.04 -18.77
C ILE A 140 -6.48 -7.04 -17.26
N PHE A 141 -5.87 -7.97 -16.51
CA PHE A 141 -6.02 -8.00 -15.05
C PHE A 141 -5.51 -6.73 -14.38
N VAL A 142 -4.31 -6.27 -14.74
CA VAL A 142 -3.73 -5.03 -14.22
C VAL A 142 -4.60 -3.82 -14.56
N GLU A 143 -5.09 -3.70 -15.79
CA GLU A 143 -5.97 -2.59 -16.21
C GLU A 143 -7.29 -2.57 -15.43
N ASN A 144 -7.85 -3.75 -15.12
CA ASN A 144 -9.05 -3.85 -14.29
C ASN A 144 -8.76 -3.42 -12.85
N GLU A 145 -7.64 -3.84 -12.26
CA GLU A 145 -7.23 -3.36 -10.94
C GLU A 145 -7.02 -1.84 -10.91
N GLN A 146 -6.46 -1.26 -11.99
CA GLN A 146 -6.25 0.18 -12.10
C GLN A 146 -7.57 0.95 -12.11
N LYS A 147 -8.54 0.53 -12.91
CA LYS A 147 -9.89 1.13 -12.96
C LYS A 147 -10.55 1.13 -11.58
N MET A 148 -10.46 0.01 -10.86
CA MET A 148 -11.00 -0.08 -9.51
C MET A 148 -10.31 0.92 -8.54
N VAL A 149 -9.00 1.18 -8.68
CA VAL A 149 -8.29 2.19 -7.86
C VAL A 149 -8.71 3.60 -8.26
N GLU A 150 -8.88 3.85 -9.56
CA GLU A 150 -9.33 5.15 -10.12
C GLU A 150 -10.71 5.56 -9.61
N GLU A 151 -11.57 4.61 -9.24
CA GLU A 151 -12.88 4.91 -8.63
C GLU A 151 -12.79 5.25 -7.13
N VAL A 152 -11.80 4.70 -6.42
CA VAL A 152 -11.65 4.84 -4.96
C VAL A 152 -10.84 6.08 -4.61
N ILE A 153 -9.72 6.32 -5.29
CA ILE A 153 -8.77 7.38 -4.95
C ILE A 153 -9.39 8.79 -5.00
N PRO A 154 -10.21 9.19 -5.98
CA PRO A 154 -10.84 10.51 -5.99
C PRO A 154 -11.72 10.77 -4.76
N LYS A 155 -12.36 9.72 -4.21
CA LYS A 155 -13.17 9.84 -2.99
C LYS A 155 -12.27 10.05 -1.77
N LEU A 156 -11.16 9.31 -1.69
CA LEU A 156 -10.20 9.42 -0.59
C LEU A 156 -9.42 10.75 -0.62
N LYS A 157 -9.05 11.24 -1.81
CA LYS A 157 -8.38 12.54 -2.01
C LYS A 157 -9.15 13.73 -1.45
N LYS A 158 -10.47 13.63 -1.31
CA LYS A 158 -11.30 14.67 -0.66
C LYS A 158 -11.08 14.78 0.85
N LYS A 159 -10.58 13.70 1.48
CA LYS A 159 -10.43 13.61 2.94
C LYS A 159 -8.97 13.49 3.38
N TYR A 160 -8.11 12.89 2.55
CA TYR A 160 -6.74 12.56 2.91
C TYR A 160 -5.77 13.10 1.85
N PRO A 161 -4.63 13.69 2.25
CA PRO A 161 -3.54 14.00 1.33
C PRO A 161 -3.07 12.73 0.63
N VAL A 162 -2.82 12.83 -0.69
CA VAL A 162 -2.35 11.71 -1.51
C VAL A 162 -1.09 12.13 -2.25
N THR A 163 0.01 11.42 -1.99
CA THR A 163 1.27 11.57 -2.73
C THR A 163 1.41 10.44 -3.73
N ILE A 164 1.79 10.75 -4.96
CA ILE A 164 2.05 9.75 -6.00
C ILE A 164 3.53 9.41 -6.02
N VAL A 165 3.82 8.12 -5.98
CA VAL A 165 5.18 7.59 -6.11
C VAL A 165 5.19 6.63 -7.29
N GLU A 166 6.04 6.90 -8.26
CA GLU A 166 6.24 6.02 -9.41
C GLU A 166 7.24 4.92 -9.07
N SER A 167 6.89 3.68 -9.42
CA SER A 167 7.75 2.51 -9.34
C SER A 167 8.29 2.17 -10.72
N ASN A 168 9.53 2.57 -10.95
CA ASN A 168 10.27 2.26 -12.17
C ASN A 168 10.58 0.75 -12.25
N PRO A 169 10.93 0.19 -13.44
CA PRO A 169 11.16 -1.24 -13.66
C PRO A 169 12.06 -1.93 -12.61
N ASP A 170 13.12 -1.25 -12.15
CA ASP A 170 14.07 -1.76 -11.16
C ASP A 170 13.63 -1.56 -9.69
N TYR A 171 12.37 -1.20 -9.47
CA TYR A 171 11.84 -0.73 -8.17
C TYR A 171 12.54 0.52 -7.63
N ASN A 172 13.08 1.36 -8.51
CA ASN A 172 13.45 2.73 -8.14
C ASN A 172 12.17 3.56 -7.96
N PHE A 173 12.03 4.17 -6.78
CA PHE A 173 10.84 4.94 -6.41
C PHE A 173 11.10 6.45 -6.55
N THR A 174 10.24 7.14 -7.30
CA THR A 174 10.34 8.59 -7.54
C THR A 174 9.03 9.28 -7.19
N CYS A 175 9.08 10.36 -6.42
CA CYS A 175 7.89 11.14 -6.10
C CYS A 175 7.61 12.14 -7.22
N HIS A 176 6.33 12.28 -7.59
CA HIS A 176 5.86 13.38 -8.42
C HIS A 176 4.95 14.25 -7.57
N LEU A 177 5.29 15.54 -7.46
CA LEU A 177 4.38 16.53 -6.92
C LEU A 177 3.35 16.84 -8.01
N LEU A 178 2.07 16.54 -7.74
CA LEU A 178 0.94 17.02 -8.55
C LEU A 178 0.57 18.45 -8.16
#